data_AF-A0AAU9XMM1-F1
#
_entry.id   AF-A0AAU9XMM1-F1
#
_cell.length_a   1.000
_cell.length_b   1.000
_cell.length_c   1.000
_cell.angle_alpha   90.00
_cell.angle_beta   90.00
_cell.angle_gamma   90.00
#
_symmetry.space_group_name_H-M   'P 1'
#
loop_
_entity.id
_entity.type
_entity.pdbx_description
1 polymer ?
#
loop_
_entity_poly.entity_id
_entity_poly.type
_entity_poly.pdbx_seq_one_letter_code
_entity_poly.pdbx_strand_id
1 'polypeptide(L)'
;MGTAPSPFASTKETTNYARLCRLLVDIGCQVLRSTFDKIHPPATLHTVLGCTSVHYAKLQSLYKGKKKVLNPKQWGKLYPTHKAVSSKDFDITLLTVLLRNICSLRTLLRDGMSFPQLQTYASKMTSPE
;
A
#
# COMPACT_ATOMS: atom_id res chain seq x y z
N MET A 1 1.06 47.69 21.78
CA MET A 1 0.86 46.28 22.17
C MET A 1 1.53 45.41 21.11
N GLY A 2 2.56 44.65 21.48
CA GLY A 2 3.27 43.76 20.55
C GLY A 2 2.59 42.40 20.50
N THR A 3 2.11 42.00 19.33
CA THR A 3 1.61 40.64 19.06
C THR A 3 2.78 39.67 19.08
N ALA A 4 2.83 38.80 20.10
CA ALA A 4 3.81 37.72 20.16
C ALA A 4 3.60 36.77 18.96
N PRO A 5 4.66 36.41 18.21
CA PRO A 5 4.53 35.45 17.12
C PRO A 5 4.12 34.09 17.69
N SER A 6 3.02 33.56 17.14
CA SER A 6 2.52 32.22 17.44
C SER A 6 3.62 31.19 17.13
N PRO A 7 3.97 30.27 18.05
CA PRO A 7 4.94 29.21 17.80
C PRO A 7 4.46 28.17 16.77
N PHE A 8 3.26 28.34 16.21
CA PHE A 8 2.65 27.49 15.19
C PHE A 8 2.55 28.17 13.81
N ALA A 9 3.34 29.20 13.54
CA ALA A 9 3.41 29.80 12.21
C ALA A 9 3.96 28.78 11.20
N SER A 10 3.07 28.04 10.53
CA SER A 10 3.41 27.11 9.47
C SER A 10 4.07 27.88 8.33
N THR A 11 5.32 27.56 8.03
CA THR A 11 5.99 28.17 6.88
C THR A 11 5.48 27.53 5.59
N LYS A 12 5.61 28.25 4.47
CA LYS A 12 5.29 27.72 3.14
C LYS A 12 6.02 26.39 2.88
N GLU A 13 7.24 26.27 3.37
CA GLU A 13 8.05 25.06 3.27
C GLU A 13 7.46 23.88 4.06
N THR A 14 7.02 24.08 5.31
CA THR A 14 6.39 23.02 6.11
C THR A 14 5.08 22.53 5.47
N THR A 15 4.30 23.44 4.90
CA THR A 15 3.07 23.10 4.16
C THR A 15 3.36 22.30 2.89
N ASN A 16 4.39 22.71 2.12
CA ASN A 16 4.79 22.02 0.90
C ASN A 16 5.34 20.62 1.18
N TYR A 17 6.14 20.46 2.25
CA TYR A 17 6.61 19.15 2.70
C TYR A 17 5.44 18.22 3.03
N ALA A 18 4.45 18.69 3.80
CA ALA A 18 3.27 17.90 4.12
C ALA A 18 2.48 17.48 2.87
N ARG A 19 2.38 18.35 1.86
CA ARG A 19 1.74 18.05 0.57
C ARG A 19 2.52 16.99 -0.22
N LEU A 20 3.83 17.09 -0.28
CA LEU A 20 4.70 16.09 -0.92
C LEU A 20 4.58 14.73 -0.25
N CYS A 21 4.60 14.68 1.09
CA CYS A 21 4.42 13.43 1.82
C CYS A 21 3.07 12.78 1.51
N ARG A 22 1.98 13.57 1.49
CA ARG A 22 0.64 13.05 1.12
C ARG A 22 0.65 12.49 -0.30
N LEU A 23 1.20 13.23 -1.26
CA LEU A 23 1.27 12.81 -2.66
C LEU A 23 2.07 11.51 -2.84
N LEU A 24 3.21 11.37 -2.15
CA LEU A 24 4.01 10.15 -2.17
C LEU A 24 3.26 8.95 -1.57
N VAL A 25 2.55 9.16 -0.46
CA VAL A 25 1.76 8.10 0.19
C VAL A 25 0.57 7.70 -0.69
N ASP A 26 -0.15 8.67 -1.25
CA ASP A 26 -1.34 8.42 -2.07
C ASP A 26 -0.97 7.68 -3.36
N ILE A 27 0.02 8.17 -4.11
CA ILE A 27 0.49 7.54 -5.35
C ILE A 27 1.12 6.19 -5.05
N GLY A 28 1.97 6.09 -4.02
CA GLY A 28 2.59 4.84 -3.61
C GLY A 28 1.57 3.77 -3.24
N CYS A 29 0.53 4.15 -2.48
CA CYS A 29 -0.57 3.26 -2.14
C CYS A 29 -1.33 2.79 -3.39
N GLN A 30 -1.68 3.71 -4.30
CA GLN A 30 -2.36 3.37 -5.55
C GLN A 30 -1.55 2.40 -6.41
N VAL A 31 -0.24 2.62 -6.54
CA VAL A 31 0.64 1.76 -7.34
C VAL A 31 0.78 0.36 -6.72
N LEU A 32 1.02 0.28 -5.41
CA LEU A 32 1.10 -1.00 -4.69
C LEU A 32 -0.20 -1.78 -4.86
N ARG A 33 -1.32 -1.09 -4.69
CA ARG A 33 -2.64 -1.67 -4.85
C ARG A 33 -2.93 -2.14 -6.27
N SER A 34 -2.65 -1.31 -7.28
CA SER A 34 -2.84 -1.71 -8.68
C SER A 34 -1.98 -2.93 -9.03
N THR A 35 -0.75 -2.97 -8.50
CA THR A 35 0.14 -4.13 -8.65
C THR A 35 -0.46 -5.37 -7.98
N PHE A 36 -1.00 -5.22 -6.77
CA PHE A 36 -1.67 -6.30 -6.06
C PHE A 36 -2.90 -6.81 -6.82
N ASP A 37 -3.77 -5.89 -7.28
CA ASP A 37 -5.00 -6.21 -8.01
C ASP A 37 -4.72 -6.90 -9.36
N LYS A 38 -3.57 -6.60 -10.01
CA LYS A 38 -3.12 -7.31 -11.22
C LYS A 38 -2.74 -8.76 -10.97
N ILE A 39 -2.10 -9.05 -9.83
CA ILE A 39 -1.63 -10.40 -9.47
C ILE A 39 -2.79 -11.22 -8.88
N HIS A 40 -3.60 -10.56 -8.05
CA HIS A 40 -4.75 -11.14 -7.36
C HIS A 40 -5.97 -10.27 -7.61
N PRO A 41 -6.74 -10.56 -8.67
CA PRO A 41 -7.98 -9.88 -8.94
C PRO A 41 -8.88 -9.91 -7.68
N PRO A 42 -9.59 -8.81 -7.38
CA PRO A 42 -10.45 -8.72 -6.19
C PRO A 42 -11.52 -9.82 -6.15
N ALA A 43 -11.94 -10.34 -7.30
CA ALA A 43 -12.87 -11.47 -7.40
C ALA A 43 -12.30 -12.77 -6.81
N THR A 44 -11.01 -13.06 -7.03
CA THR A 44 -10.33 -14.28 -6.54
C THR A 44 -9.65 -14.08 -5.19
N LEU A 45 -9.68 -12.87 -4.65
CA LEU A 45 -8.96 -12.48 -3.45
C LEU A 45 -9.37 -13.29 -2.22
N HIS A 46 -10.67 -13.61 -2.10
CA HIS A 46 -11.20 -14.43 -1.01
C HIS A 46 -10.66 -15.87 -1.03
N THR A 47 -10.34 -16.41 -2.21
CA THR A 47 -9.76 -17.76 -2.35
C THR A 47 -8.28 -17.73 -2.00
N VAL A 48 -7.55 -16.71 -2.44
CA VAL A 48 -6.09 -16.54 -2.19
C VAL A 48 -5.81 -16.22 -0.72
N LEU A 49 -6.66 -15.42 -0.09
CA LEU A 49 -6.55 -15.06 1.33
C LEU A 49 -7.45 -15.93 2.22
N GLY A 50 -8.09 -16.97 1.70
CA GLY A 50 -8.97 -17.83 2.47
C GLY A 50 -8.24 -18.71 3.49
N CYS A 51 -8.96 -19.21 4.49
CA CYS A 51 -8.38 -20.08 5.54
C CYS A 51 -7.79 -21.39 5.01
N THR A 52 -8.20 -21.82 3.81
CA THR A 52 -7.70 -23.02 3.13
C THR A 52 -6.47 -22.74 2.25
N SER A 53 -6.06 -21.48 2.11
CA SER A 53 -4.94 -21.08 1.27
C SER A 53 -3.60 -21.43 1.90
N VAL A 54 -2.62 -21.81 1.08
CA VAL A 54 -1.21 -21.96 1.48
C VAL A 54 -0.63 -20.66 2.08
N HIS A 55 -1.21 -19.51 1.73
CA HIS A 55 -0.83 -18.21 2.26
C HIS A 55 -1.37 -17.95 3.67
N TYR A 56 -2.41 -18.66 4.11
CA TYR A 56 -3.00 -18.51 5.44
C TYR A 56 -1.98 -18.81 6.55
N ALA A 57 -1.26 -19.92 6.44
CA ALA A 57 -0.23 -20.30 7.41
C ALA A 57 0.90 -19.25 7.50
N LYS A 58 1.30 -18.68 6.36
CA LYS A 58 2.30 -17.61 6.28
C LYS A 58 1.80 -16.35 6.98
N LEU A 59 0.57 -15.92 6.69
CA LEU A 59 -0.05 -14.75 7.30
C LEU A 59 -0.27 -14.94 8.80
N GLN A 60 -0.72 -16.12 9.23
CA GLN A 60 -0.90 -16.45 10.64
C GLN A 60 0.44 -16.40 11.38
N SER A 61 1.53 -16.85 10.76
CA SER A 61 2.89 -16.70 11.31
C SER A 61 3.32 -15.23 11.42
N LEU A 62 2.94 -14.36 10.49
CA LEU A 62 3.23 -12.93 10.58
C LEU A 62 2.41 -12.21 11.66
N TYR A 63 1.22 -12.73 11.99
CA TYR A 63 0.37 -12.24 13.06
C TYR A 63 0.80 -12.74 14.45
N LYS A 64 1.00 -14.06 14.59
CA LYS A 64 1.34 -14.71 15.88
C LYS A 64 2.85 -14.78 16.15
N GLY A 65 3.68 -14.55 15.13
CA GLY A 65 5.12 -14.72 15.21
C GLY A 65 5.84 -13.59 15.95
N LYS A 66 7.10 -13.84 16.28
CA LYS A 66 7.95 -12.95 17.09
C LYS A 66 8.12 -11.54 16.51
N LYS A 67 7.99 -11.38 15.19
CA LYS A 67 8.15 -10.09 14.50
C LYS A 67 6.87 -9.24 14.42
N LYS A 68 5.70 -9.76 14.86
CA LYS A 68 4.37 -9.10 14.85
C LYS A 68 4.18 -8.09 13.71
N VAL A 69 4.36 -8.56 12.48
CA VAL A 69 4.32 -7.68 11.30
C VAL A 69 2.88 -7.25 11.01
N LEU A 70 1.91 -8.10 11.32
CA LEU A 70 0.49 -7.82 11.23
C LEU A 70 -0.09 -7.46 12.59
N ASN A 71 -0.74 -6.32 12.67
CA ASN A 71 -1.45 -5.89 13.87
C ASN A 71 -2.86 -6.51 13.94
N PRO A 72 -3.48 -6.67 15.12
CA PRO A 72 -4.83 -7.25 15.26
C PRO A 72 -5.90 -6.55 14.41
N LYS A 73 -5.80 -5.22 14.28
CA LYS A 73 -6.69 -4.42 13.41
C LYS A 73 -6.53 -4.79 11.92
N GLN A 74 -5.30 -5.02 11.47
CA GLN A 74 -5.02 -5.44 10.10
C GLN A 74 -5.44 -6.89 9.86
N TRP A 75 -5.31 -7.75 10.87
CA TRP A 75 -5.81 -9.12 10.82
C TRP A 75 -7.35 -9.16 10.67
N GLY A 76 -8.07 -8.33 11.43
CA GLY A 76 -9.52 -8.20 11.30
C GLY A 76 -9.97 -7.65 9.93
N LYS A 77 -9.14 -6.82 9.28
CA LYS A 77 -9.37 -6.37 7.90
C LYS A 77 -9.10 -7.47 6.86
N LEU A 78 -8.17 -8.39 7.14
CA LEU A 78 -7.86 -9.53 6.27
C LEU A 78 -8.90 -10.65 6.37
N TYR A 79 -9.39 -10.90 7.58
CA TYR A 79 -10.38 -11.95 7.86
C TYR A 79 -11.61 -11.36 8.55
N PRO A 80 -12.39 -10.52 7.86
CA PRO A 80 -13.66 -10.02 8.37
C PRO A 80 -14.67 -11.15 8.50
N THR A 81 -15.40 -11.19 9.61
CA THR A 81 -16.39 -12.26 9.91
C THR A 81 -17.61 -12.25 8.99
N HIS A 82 -17.93 -11.11 8.35
CA HIS A 82 -19.22 -10.92 7.64
C HIS A 82 -19.12 -10.21 6.27
N LYS A 83 -17.93 -9.91 5.76
CA LYS A 83 -17.77 -9.16 4.50
C LYS A 83 -16.73 -9.81 3.59
N ALA A 84 -16.92 -9.69 2.29
CA ALA A 84 -15.88 -10.06 1.32
C ALA A 84 -14.70 -9.10 1.48
N VAL A 85 -13.49 -9.67 1.54
CA VAL A 85 -12.25 -8.90 1.65
C VAL A 85 -12.00 -8.18 0.33
N SER A 86 -11.83 -6.87 0.37
CA SER A 86 -11.49 -6.07 -0.81
C SER A 86 -10.11 -5.45 -0.63
N SER A 87 -9.36 -5.36 -1.72
CA SER A 87 -8.13 -4.57 -1.72
C SER A 87 -8.38 -3.09 -1.40
N LYS A 88 -9.66 -2.64 -1.37
CA LYS A 88 -10.05 -1.27 -1.04
C LYS A 88 -9.78 -0.85 0.38
N ASP A 89 -9.78 -1.81 1.28
CA ASP A 89 -9.73 -1.56 2.70
C ASP A 89 -8.30 -1.70 3.27
N PHE A 90 -7.33 -2.05 2.41
CA PHE A 90 -5.96 -2.32 2.80
C PHE A 90 -5.11 -1.05 2.85
N ASP A 91 -4.49 -0.82 4.00
CA ASP A 91 -3.53 0.28 4.19
C ASP A 91 -2.18 -0.05 3.51
N ILE A 92 -1.36 0.96 3.23
CA ILE A 92 -0.07 0.82 2.53
C ILE A 92 0.85 -0.25 3.14
N THR A 93 0.90 -0.34 4.47
CA THR A 93 1.68 -1.34 5.20
C THR A 93 1.15 -2.75 4.94
N LEU A 94 -0.17 -2.92 4.97
CA LEU A 94 -0.80 -4.21 4.73
C LEU A 94 -0.56 -4.66 3.28
N LEU A 95 -0.77 -3.77 2.31
CA LEU A 95 -0.46 -4.01 0.90
C LEU A 95 0.99 -4.44 0.72
N THR A 96 1.95 -3.74 1.33
CA THR A 96 3.38 -4.08 1.25
C THR A 96 3.70 -5.45 1.83
N VAL A 97 3.04 -5.83 2.94
CA VAL A 97 3.22 -7.14 3.57
C VAL A 97 2.66 -8.25 2.68
N LEU A 98 1.44 -8.08 2.16
CA LEU A 98 0.82 -9.05 1.25
C LEU A 98 1.67 -9.20 -0.03
N LEU A 99 2.07 -8.08 -0.60
CA LEU A 99 2.93 -8.03 -1.79
C LEU A 99 4.29 -8.69 -1.57
N ARG A 100 4.88 -8.67 -0.38
CA ARG A 100 6.18 -9.33 -0.13
C ARG A 100 6.05 -10.80 0.24
N ASN A 101 4.92 -11.22 0.80
CA ASN A 101 4.77 -12.55 1.41
C ASN A 101 3.85 -13.49 0.62
N ILE A 102 2.95 -12.94 -0.18
CA ILE A 102 1.93 -13.67 -0.95
C ILE A 102 2.24 -13.53 -2.43
N CYS A 103 2.35 -12.28 -2.90
CA CYS A 103 2.84 -12.02 -4.23
C CYS A 103 4.34 -12.31 -4.18
N SER A 104 4.84 -13.25 -4.96
CA SER A 104 6.28 -13.44 -5.10
C SER A 104 6.86 -12.24 -5.89
N LEU A 105 6.91 -11.03 -5.32
CA LEU A 105 7.42 -9.82 -5.97
C LEU A 105 8.89 -9.94 -6.42
N ARG A 106 9.57 -11.01 -5.99
CA ARG A 106 10.87 -11.45 -6.50
C ARG A 106 10.84 -11.84 -7.98
N THR A 107 9.71 -12.31 -8.50
CA THR A 107 9.54 -12.65 -9.93
C THR A 107 9.02 -11.49 -10.77
N LEU A 108 8.29 -10.53 -10.19
CA LEU A 108 7.81 -9.35 -10.95
C LEU A 108 8.91 -8.36 -11.36
N LEU A 109 10.06 -8.39 -10.68
CA LEU A 109 11.26 -7.67 -11.11
C LEU A 109 12.03 -8.42 -12.21
N ARG A 110 11.71 -9.70 -12.46
CA ARG A 110 12.37 -10.55 -13.46
C ARG A 110 11.60 -10.56 -14.79
N ASP A 111 10.27 -10.60 -14.74
CA ASP A 111 9.41 -10.49 -15.92
C ASP A 111 8.78 -9.09 -16.00
N GLY A 112 9.60 -8.12 -16.40
CA GLY A 112 9.21 -7.02 -17.30
C GLY A 112 7.87 -6.28 -17.14
N MET A 113 7.27 -6.19 -15.95
CA MET A 113 6.16 -5.26 -15.75
C MET A 113 6.70 -3.83 -15.70
N SER A 114 6.85 -3.25 -16.89
CA SER A 114 6.98 -1.81 -17.11
C SER A 114 5.89 -1.11 -16.29
N PHE A 115 6.27 -0.25 -15.35
CA PHE A 115 5.35 0.59 -14.58
C PHE A 115 4.77 1.65 -15.54
N PRO A 116 3.59 1.45 -16.15
CA PRO A 116 3.14 2.32 -17.24
C PRO A 116 2.74 3.69 -16.70
N GLN A 117 2.41 3.76 -15.41
CA GLN A 117 1.96 4.98 -14.73
C GLN A 117 3.13 5.95 -14.50
N LEU A 118 4.32 5.46 -14.13
CA LEU A 118 5.49 6.32 -13.95
C LEU A 118 6.08 6.74 -15.29
N GLN A 119 6.05 5.88 -16.31
CA GLN A 119 6.48 6.24 -17.66
C GLN A 119 5.57 7.34 -18.25
N THR A 120 4.25 7.22 -18.11
CA THR A 120 3.28 8.22 -18.58
C THR A 120 3.41 9.55 -17.85
N TYR A 121 3.74 9.53 -16.56
CA TYR A 121 3.97 10.74 -15.76
C TYR A 121 5.34 11.40 -16.06
N ALA A 122 6.37 10.60 -16.29
CA ALA A 122 7.70 11.07 -16.69
C ALA A 122 7.71 11.67 -18.12
N SER A 123 6.99 11.05 -19.06
CA SER A 123 6.83 11.60 -20.42
C SER A 123 6.09 12.94 -20.43
N LYS A 124 5.17 13.17 -19.48
CA LYS A 124 4.48 14.47 -19.32
C LYS A 124 5.35 15.57 -18.70
N MET A 125 6.40 15.23 -17.96
CA MET A 125 7.32 16.23 -17.38
C MET A 125 8.51 16.58 -18.28
N THR A 126 8.76 15.80 -19.33
CA THR A 126 9.95 15.95 -20.20
C THR A 126 9.62 16.61 -21.55
N SER A 127 8.39 17.08 -21.77
CA SER A 127 8.07 17.88 -22.94
C SER A 127 8.11 19.37 -22.58
N PRO A 128 9.10 20.14 -23.08
CA PRO A 128 8.91 21.59 -23.22
C PRO A 128 7.81 21.84 -24.26
N GLU A 129 7.10 22.96 -24.11
CA GLU A 129 6.16 23.50 -25.10
C GLU A 129 6.79 23.68 -26.49
#